data_AF-A0A7Y7Y224-F1
#
_entry.id   AF-A0A7Y7Y224-F1
#
_cell.length_a   1.000
_cell.length_b   1.000
_cell.length_c   1.000
_cell.angle_alpha   90.00
_cell.angle_beta   90.00
_cell.angle_gamma   90.00
#
_symmetry.space_group_name_H-M   'P 1'
#
loop_
_entity.id
_entity.type
_entity.pdbx_description
1 polymer ?
#
loop_
_entity_poly.entity_id
_entity_poly.type
_entity_poly.pdbx_seq_one_letter_code
_entity_poly.pdbx_strand_id
1 'polypeptide(L)'
;MATVLETPTTNQPLLDPTLQIYSERQLAVAGTWADHFELHEQDRAPFIRHYLRSTSTTRCWCVALGKADDQIRPALARFGNRLQLFDGQAVVQWIIQRLDNA
;
A
#
# COMPACT_ATOMS: atom_id res chain seq x y z
N MET A 1 -25.88 4.90 27.94
CA MET A 1 -26.31 4.65 26.55
C MET A 1 -25.05 4.58 25.70
N ALA A 2 -24.90 3.50 24.94
CA ALA A 2 -23.72 3.19 24.14
C ALA A 2 -23.77 3.91 22.78
N THR A 3 -22.60 4.17 22.20
CA THR A 3 -22.46 4.17 20.74
C THR A 3 -21.07 3.62 20.41
N VAL A 4 -21.06 2.36 19.97
CA VAL A 4 -19.91 1.69 19.39
C VAL A 4 -19.76 2.24 17.99
N LEU A 5 -18.60 2.79 17.65
CA LEU A 5 -18.24 3.16 16.29
C LEU A 5 -18.03 1.86 15.50
N GLU A 6 -19.05 1.45 14.76
CA GLU A 6 -18.96 0.36 13.80
C GLU A 6 -17.98 0.77 12.70
N THR A 7 -16.81 0.12 12.67
CA THR A 7 -15.92 0.12 11.51
C THR A 7 -16.66 -0.51 10.33
N PRO A 8 -16.74 0.14 9.15
CA PRO A 8 -17.34 -0.48 7.98
C PRO A 8 -16.47 -1.67 7.59
N THR A 9 -16.96 -2.87 7.90
CA THR A 9 -16.35 -4.11 7.49
C THR A 9 -16.85 -4.36 6.07
N THR A 10 -16.14 -3.82 5.08
CA THR A 10 -16.45 -4.06 3.67
C THR A 10 -16.05 -5.50 3.32
N ASN A 11 -16.88 -6.45 3.75
CA ASN A 11 -16.89 -7.85 3.34
C ASN A 11 -17.49 -7.95 1.93
N GLN A 12 -16.85 -7.33 0.94
CA GLN A 12 -17.06 -7.73 -0.45
C GLN A 12 -16.12 -8.90 -0.72
N PRO A 13 -16.64 -10.11 -1.02
CA PRO A 13 -15.78 -11.19 -1.46
C PRO A 13 -15.07 -10.69 -2.73
N LEU A 14 -13.73 -10.68 -2.70
CA LEU A 14 -12.90 -10.40 -3.85
C LEU A 14 -13.30 -11.39 -4.97
N LEU A 15 -14.19 -10.94 -5.85
CA LEU A 15 -14.76 -11.72 -6.96
C LEU A 15 -13.76 -11.99 -8.10
N ASP A 16 -12.48 -11.73 -7.84
CA ASP A 16 -11.40 -11.96 -8.77
C ASP A 16 -10.60 -13.21 -8.36
N PRO A 17 -10.75 -14.33 -9.08
CA PRO A 17 -10.03 -15.57 -8.79
C PRO A 17 -8.51 -15.40 -8.80
N THR A 18 -8.00 -14.41 -9.56
CA THR A 18 -6.56 -14.14 -9.64
C THR A 18 -5.99 -13.53 -8.37
N LEU A 19 -6.85 -13.05 -7.45
CA LEU A 19 -6.42 -12.49 -6.17
C LEU A 19 -6.32 -13.54 -5.06
N GLN A 20 -6.88 -14.74 -5.26
CA GLN A 20 -6.84 -15.84 -4.30
C GLN A 20 -5.44 -16.42 -4.08
N ILE A 21 -4.50 -16.15 -5.00
CA ILE A 21 -3.10 -16.59 -4.89
C ILE A 21 -2.30 -15.75 -3.88
N TYR A 22 -2.82 -14.59 -3.48
CA TYR A 22 -2.14 -13.68 -2.55
C TYR A 22 -2.65 -13.89 -1.13
N SER A 23 -1.75 -13.80 -0.16
CA SER A 23 -2.12 -13.86 1.27
C SER A 23 -3.08 -12.73 1.66
N GLU A 24 -3.90 -12.95 2.69
CA GLU A 24 -4.78 -11.91 3.26
C GLU A 24 -4.01 -10.63 3.58
N ARG A 25 -2.78 -10.75 4.07
CA ARG A 25 -1.92 -9.61 4.38
C ARG A 25 -1.53 -8.81 3.13
N GLN A 26 -1.21 -9.48 2.03
CA GLN A 26 -0.90 -8.81 0.77
C GLN A 26 -2.12 -8.04 0.26
N LEU A 27 -3.30 -8.66 0.31
CA LEU A 27 -4.57 -8.04 -0.05
C LEU A 27 -4.88 -6.82 0.83
N ALA A 28 -4.66 -6.92 2.14
CA ALA A 28 -4.85 -5.81 3.07
C ALA A 28 -3.93 -4.61 2.75
N VAL A 29 -2.64 -4.86 2.49
CA VAL A 29 -1.68 -3.80 2.11
C VAL A 29 -2.07 -3.15 0.78
N ALA A 30 -2.43 -3.95 -0.23
CA ALA A 30 -2.89 -3.43 -1.52
C ALA A 30 -4.20 -2.62 -1.38
N GLY A 31 -5.10 -3.07 -0.51
CA GLY A 31 -6.31 -2.34 -0.11
C GLY A 31 -5.98 -0.99 0.50
N THR A 32 -5.06 -0.92 1.47
CA THR A 32 -4.62 0.35 2.06
C THR A 32 -4.10 1.34 1.01
N TRP A 33 -3.36 0.87 0.00
CA TRP A 33 -2.92 1.72 -1.11
C TRP A 33 -4.07 2.20 -1.98
N ALA A 34 -5.01 1.31 -2.32
CA ALA A 34 -6.18 1.69 -3.10
C ALA A 34 -7.03 2.73 -2.36
N ASP A 35 -7.19 2.57 -1.05
CA ASP A 35 -7.93 3.49 -0.18
C ASP A 35 -7.19 4.83 -0.07
N HIS A 36 -5.85 4.81 0.06
CA HIS A 36 -5.02 6.02 0.09
C HIS A 36 -5.07 6.84 -1.21
N PHE A 37 -5.22 6.16 -2.35
CA PHE A 37 -5.39 6.81 -3.66
C PHE A 37 -6.86 7.13 -4.00
N GLU A 38 -7.79 6.91 -3.06
CA GLU A 38 -9.21 7.20 -3.22
C GLU A 38 -9.83 6.55 -4.48
N LEU A 39 -9.37 5.33 -4.82
CA LEU A 39 -9.83 4.66 -6.04
C LEU A 39 -11.29 4.24 -5.94
N HIS A 40 -12.08 4.58 -6.96
CA HIS A 40 -13.46 4.14 -7.09
C HIS A 40 -13.55 2.61 -7.31
N GLU A 41 -14.70 2.01 -6.98
CA GLU A 41 -14.89 0.55 -6.98
C GLU A 41 -14.50 -0.13 -8.30
N GLN A 42 -14.72 0.55 -9.43
CA GLN A 42 -14.39 0.04 -10.77
C GLN A 42 -12.88 -0.08 -11.02
N ASP A 43 -12.07 0.80 -10.43
CA ASP A 43 -10.61 0.84 -10.61
C ASP A 43 -9.86 0.09 -9.51
N ARG A 44 -10.52 -0.15 -8.38
CA ARG A 44 -9.93 -0.78 -7.19
C ARG A 44 -9.41 -2.19 -7.46
N ALA A 45 -10.22 -3.07 -8.04
CA ALA A 45 -9.80 -4.45 -8.31
C ALA A 45 -8.68 -4.55 -9.37
N PRO A 46 -8.76 -3.83 -10.52
CA PRO A 46 -7.64 -3.74 -11.46
C PRO A 46 -6.34 -3.21 -10.83
N PHE A 47 -6.43 -2.16 -10.01
CA PHE A 47 -5.27 -1.61 -9.29
C PHE A 47 -4.66 -2.63 -8.34
N ILE A 48 -5.46 -3.26 -7.47
CA ILE A 48 -4.98 -4.26 -6.49
C ILE A 48 -4.27 -5.40 -7.22
N ARG A 49 -4.84 -5.91 -8.31
CA ARG A 49 -4.23 -6.97 -9.13
C ARG A 49 -2.88 -6.53 -9.70
N HIS A 50 -2.82 -5.34 -10.27
CA HIS A 50 -1.59 -4.80 -10.85
C HIS A 50 -0.51 -4.56 -9.77
N TYR A 51 -0.88 -3.91 -8.68
CA TYR A 51 0.00 -3.65 -7.55
C TYR A 51 0.58 -4.94 -6.99
N LEU A 52 -0.27 -5.95 -6.73
CA LEU A 52 0.18 -7.23 -6.19
C LEU A 52 1.03 -8.01 -7.18
N ARG A 53 0.72 -8.00 -8.47
CA ARG A 53 1.58 -8.63 -9.47
C ARG A 53 2.98 -8.02 -9.48
N SER A 54 3.08 -6.70 -9.33
CA SER A 54 4.35 -5.97 -9.38
C SER A 54 5.13 -6.00 -8.05
N THR A 55 4.47 -6.17 -6.91
CA THR A 55 5.08 -6.05 -5.57
C THR A 55 5.10 -7.35 -4.76
N SER A 56 4.39 -8.39 -5.18
CA SER A 56 4.31 -9.66 -4.43
C SER A 56 5.64 -10.40 -4.34
N THR A 57 6.43 -10.37 -5.42
CA THR A 57 7.78 -10.92 -5.49
C THR A 57 8.84 -9.85 -5.25
N THR A 58 8.54 -8.60 -5.59
CA THR A 58 9.44 -7.47 -5.50
C THR A 58 9.33 -6.82 -4.13
N ARG A 59 10.32 -7.02 -3.25
CA ARG A 59 10.37 -6.30 -1.96
C ARG A 59 10.73 -4.81 -2.10
N CYS A 60 10.72 -4.27 -3.31
CA CYS A 60 10.96 -2.86 -3.55
C CYS A 60 9.82 -2.16 -4.27
N TRP A 61 9.51 -0.95 -3.82
CA TRP A 61 8.60 -0.03 -4.48
C TRP A 61 9.04 1.41 -4.17
N CYS A 62 8.72 2.35 -5.05
CA CYS A 62 9.04 3.77 -4.92
C CYS A 62 7.84 4.61 -5.36
N VAL A 63 7.48 5.63 -4.58
CA VAL A 63 6.38 6.56 -4.85
C VAL A 63 6.90 7.98 -4.71
N ALA A 64 6.68 8.82 -5.73
CA ALA A 64 6.91 10.26 -5.62
C ALA A 64 5.77 10.91 -4.82
N LEU A 65 6.13 11.68 -3.80
CA LEU A 65 5.23 12.44 -2.95
C LEU A 65 5.29 13.91 -3.40
N GLY A 66 4.29 14.37 -4.16
CA GLY A 66 4.25 15.74 -4.71
C GLY A 66 3.54 15.79 -6.06
N LYS A 67 3.20 16.98 -6.53
CA LYS A 67 2.57 17.19 -7.84
C LYS A 67 3.59 17.01 -8.96
N ALA A 68 3.10 16.66 -10.16
CA ALA A 68 3.97 16.42 -11.32
C ALA A 68 4.88 17.61 -11.67
N ASP A 69 4.38 18.82 -11.42
CA ASP A 69 5.04 20.08 -11.77
C ASP A 69 5.94 20.63 -10.66
N ASP A 70 6.07 19.93 -9.53
CA ASP A 70 6.93 20.37 -8.44
C ASP A 70 8.41 20.24 -8.85
N GLN A 71 9.18 21.31 -8.70
CA GLN A 71 10.61 21.34 -9.04
C GLN A 71 11.43 20.30 -8.25
N ILE A 72 11.01 20.01 -7.02
CA ILE A 72 11.57 18.99 -6.15
C ILE A 72 10.42 18.12 -5.67
N ARG A 73 10.50 16.82 -5.97
CA ARG A 73 9.50 15.83 -5.58
C ARG A 73 10.11 14.89 -4.54
N PRO A 74 9.72 15.00 -3.26
CA PRO A 74 10.04 13.99 -2.28
C PRO A 74 9.65 12.60 -2.79
N ALA A 75 10.35 11.57 -2.33
CA ALA A 75 10.07 10.19 -2.74
C ALA A 75 10.18 9.25 -1.55
N LEU A 76 9.21 8.35 -1.44
CA LEU A 76 9.21 7.26 -0.47
C LEU A 76 9.52 5.97 -1.19
N ALA A 77 10.57 5.28 -0.76
CA ALA A 77 10.94 3.98 -1.29
C ALA A 77 11.04 2.94 -0.19
N ARG A 78 10.59 1.72 -0.48
CA ARG A 78 10.86 0.55 0.35
C ARG A 78 11.81 -0.36 -0.39
N PHE A 79 12.79 -0.92 0.31
CA PHE A 79 13.67 -1.98 -0.18
C PHE A 79 13.83 -3.04 0.91
N GLY A 80 13.15 -4.18 0.75
CA GLY A 80 13.16 -5.23 1.76
C GLY A 80 12.53 -4.79 3.08
N ASN A 81 13.34 -4.77 4.12
CA ASN A 81 13.00 -4.26 5.44
C ASN A 81 13.47 -2.82 5.66
N ARG A 82 13.87 -2.07 4.63
CA ARG A 82 14.27 -0.67 4.74
C ARG A 82 13.19 0.22 4.14
N LEU A 83 12.85 1.30 4.83
CA LEU A 83 12.07 2.42 4.31
C LEU A 83 13.01 3.61 4.15
N GLN A 84 12.96 4.30 3.02
CA GLN A 84 13.78 5.46 2.72
C GLN A 84 12.87 6.60 2.26
N LEU A 85 13.05 7.78 2.84
CA LEU A 85 12.43 9.02 2.39
C LEU A 85 13.52 9.93 1.86
N PHE A 86 13.37 10.36 0.62
CA PHE A 86 14.07 11.50 0.07
C PHE A 86 13.14 12.71 0.17
N ASP A 87 13.56 13.78 0.84
CA ASP A 87 12.74 14.99 1.00
C ASP A 87 13.01 16.07 -0.05
N GLY A 88 13.92 15.79 -0.99
CA GLY A 88 14.41 16.77 -1.96
C GLY A 88 15.81 17.31 -1.68
N GLN A 89 16.35 17.07 -0.49
CA GLN A 89 17.68 17.52 -0.08
C GLN A 89 18.50 16.36 0.48
N ALA A 90 17.88 15.51 1.30
CA ALA A 90 18.53 14.42 2.01
C ALA A 90 17.72 13.13 1.95
N VAL A 91 18.42 12.00 2.14
CA VAL A 91 17.81 10.68 2.30
C VAL A 91 17.88 10.29 3.77
N VAL A 92 16.72 10.05 4.37
CA VAL A 92 16.61 9.42 5.69
C VAL A 92 16.12 7.99 5.53
N GLN A 93 16.56 7.09 6.42
CA GLN A 93 16.21 5.68 6.35
C GLN A 93 15.78 5.11 7.70
N TRP A 94 14.88 4.14 7.65
CA TRP A 94 14.43 3.35 8.80
C TRP A 94 14.48 1.86 8.48
N ILE A 95 14.81 1.05 9.49
CA ILE A 95 14.66 -0.41 9.42
C ILE A 95 13.30 -0.78 9.98
N ILE A 96 12.49 -1.42 9.16
CA ILE A 96 11.21 -1.99 9.52
C ILE A 96 11.48 -3.34 10.17
N GLN A 97 11.55 -3.33 11.50
CA GLN A 97 11.46 -4.57 12.27
C GLN A 97 10.00 -4.98 12.33
N ARG A 98 9.70 -6.21 11.90
CA ARG A 98 8.39 -6.80 12.22
C ARG A 98 8.46 -7.18 13.69
N LEU A 99 7.54 -6.65 14.49
CA LEU A 99 7.18 -7.31 15.73
C LEU A 99 6.48 -8.60 15.30
N ASP A 100 7.19 -9.71 15.43
CA ASP A 100 6.58 -11.02 15.31
C ASP A 100 5.71 -11.17 16.55
N ASN A 101 4.40 -10.94 16.39
CA ASN A 101 3.44 -11.30 17.41
C ASN A 101 3.43 -12.83 17.49
N ALA A 102 4.04 -13.34 18.56
CA ALA A 102 3.90 -14.71 19.03
C ALA A 102 2.45 -15.02 19.41
#